data_AF-A0A3C0I507-F1
#
_entry.id   AF-A0A3C0I507-F1
#
_cell.length_a   1.000
_cell.length_b   1.000
_cell.length_c   1.000
_cell.angle_alpha   90.00
_cell.angle_beta   90.00
_cell.angle_gamma   90.00
#
_symmetry.space_group_name_H-M   'P 1'
#
loop_
_entity.id
_entity.type
_entity.pdbx_description
1 polymer ?
#
loop_
_entity_poly.entity_id
_entity_poly.type
_entity_poly.pdbx_seq_one_letter_code
_entity_poly.pdbx_strand_id
1 'polypeptide(L)'
;YPHPDSVKEEKRYCLDCHKEDSKFIPYQFAEIEQAFNNSVHAIKSPHQFTCFSCHDPHQFKISRVGEKISEIIRYDNEICLNCHASPLHTQLKGSTELLISHQWLPNLMLHWESVRCVECHTPATAGFSHNILPAKQSVKNCVSCHSKEATLLTSLYQYRSQEDLEKTGWFNKAVFNKAYIIGMSRNETIDRWSLIILGLTLVGLFAHGLGRVFTHKRNKK
;
A
#
# COMPACT_ATOMS: atom_id res chain seq x y z
N TYR A 1 -30.39 4.09 19.23
CA TYR A 1 -30.30 4.86 17.97
C TYR A 1 -30.37 6.33 18.34
N PRO A 2 -29.36 7.18 18.05
CA PRO A 2 -29.24 8.48 18.72
C PRO A 2 -30.14 9.58 18.14
N HIS A 3 -30.88 9.31 17.05
CA HIS A 3 -31.72 10.31 16.39
C HIS A 3 -33.21 10.04 16.63
N PRO A 4 -34.03 11.09 16.87
CA PRO A 4 -35.47 10.95 17.01
C PRO A 4 -36.15 10.50 15.70
N ASP A 5 -37.31 9.85 15.80
CA ASP A 5 -38.05 9.32 14.64
C ASP A 5 -38.38 10.40 13.59
N SER A 6 -38.50 11.66 14.02
CA SER A 6 -38.79 12.81 13.17
C SER A 6 -37.73 13.10 12.11
N VAL A 7 -36.51 12.57 12.25
CA VAL A 7 -35.40 12.82 11.33
C VAL A 7 -34.88 11.55 10.65
N LYS A 8 -35.61 10.42 10.76
CA LYS A 8 -35.22 9.15 10.12
C LYS A 8 -35.18 9.21 8.58
N GLU A 9 -36.02 10.05 7.98
CA GLU A 9 -36.10 10.26 6.54
C GLU A 9 -35.10 11.31 6.04
N GLU A 10 -34.45 12.06 6.95
CA GLU A 10 -33.48 13.09 6.58
C GLU A 10 -32.17 12.46 6.11
N LYS A 11 -31.86 12.65 4.82
CA LYS A 11 -30.54 12.33 4.28
C LYS A 11 -29.54 13.40 4.75
N ARG A 12 -28.82 13.09 5.82
CA ARG A 12 -27.69 13.89 6.31
C ARG A 12 -26.39 13.33 5.75
N TYR A 13 -25.59 14.18 5.15
CA TYR A 13 -24.25 13.87 4.63
C TYR A 13 -23.18 14.25 5.66
N CYS A 14 -21.98 13.69 5.50
CA CYS A 14 -20.86 13.93 6.42
C CYS A 14 -20.61 15.44 6.64
N LEU A 15 -20.67 16.21 5.56
CA LEU A 15 -20.41 17.65 5.63
C LEU A 15 -21.56 18.46 6.23
N ASP A 16 -22.78 17.94 6.29
CA ASP A 16 -23.91 18.67 6.85
C ASP A 16 -23.71 19.00 8.34
N CYS A 17 -22.89 18.19 9.03
CA CYS A 17 -22.50 18.43 10.41
C CYS A 17 -21.00 18.74 10.57
N HIS A 18 -20.12 18.22 9.70
CA HIS A 18 -18.66 18.36 9.87
C HIS A 18 -18.03 19.54 9.12
N LYS A 19 -18.77 20.27 8.28
CA LYS A 19 -18.22 21.34 7.43
C LYS A 19 -17.65 22.54 8.21
N GLU A 20 -18.24 22.87 9.36
CA GLU A 20 -17.85 24.05 10.15
C GLU A 20 -17.25 23.69 11.52
N ASP A 21 -17.09 22.40 11.81
CA ASP A 21 -16.52 21.97 13.09
C ASP A 21 -14.99 22.03 13.03
N SER A 22 -14.44 22.98 13.79
CA SER A 22 -13.00 23.21 13.95
C SER A 22 -12.18 21.98 14.32
N LYS A 23 -12.78 20.97 14.98
CA LYS A 23 -12.12 19.70 15.31
C LYS A 23 -11.80 18.85 14.08
N PHE A 24 -12.48 19.11 12.96
CA PHE A 24 -12.34 18.34 11.74
C PHE A 24 -11.51 19.04 10.65
N ILE A 25 -11.03 20.26 10.93
CA ILE A 25 -10.07 20.99 10.07
C ILE A 25 -8.85 20.13 9.66
N PRO A 26 -8.23 19.32 10.55
CA PRO A 26 -7.08 18.50 10.16
C PRO A 26 -7.39 17.43 9.09
N TYR A 27 -8.66 17.06 8.94
CA TYR A 27 -9.07 16.00 8.01
C TYR A 27 -9.40 16.50 6.60
N GLN A 28 -9.37 17.82 6.35
CA GLN A 28 -9.48 18.37 4.98
C GLN A 28 -10.70 17.82 4.22
N PHE A 29 -11.87 17.91 4.87
CA PHE A 29 -13.10 17.31 4.37
C PHE A 29 -13.59 17.90 3.04
N ALA A 30 -13.27 19.16 2.75
CA ALA A 30 -13.60 19.80 1.48
C ALA A 30 -12.77 19.20 0.33
N GLU A 31 -11.48 18.96 0.56
CA GLU A 31 -10.58 18.31 -0.39
C GLU A 31 -10.98 16.85 -0.61
N ILE A 32 -11.41 16.16 0.46
CA ILE A 32 -11.96 14.81 0.39
C ILE A 32 -13.21 14.77 -0.49
N GLU A 33 -14.16 15.68 -0.30
CA GLU A 33 -15.37 15.75 -1.11
C GLU A 33 -15.05 16.04 -2.58
N GLN A 34 -14.12 16.98 -2.84
CA GLN A 34 -13.68 17.26 -4.20
C GLN A 34 -13.05 16.03 -4.86
N ALA A 35 -12.18 15.32 -4.14
CA ALA A 35 -11.55 14.08 -4.63
C ALA A 35 -12.61 13.00 -4.89
N PHE A 36 -13.57 12.83 -3.98
CA PHE A 36 -14.70 11.91 -4.13
C PHE A 36 -15.55 12.21 -5.36
N ASN A 37 -15.90 13.48 -5.59
CA ASN A 37 -16.69 13.90 -6.75
C ASN A 37 -15.99 13.62 -8.09
N ASN A 38 -14.65 13.57 -8.09
CA ASN A 38 -13.85 13.20 -9.24
C ASN A 38 -13.66 11.68 -9.41
N SER A 39 -14.11 10.87 -8.45
CA SER A 39 -13.97 9.43 -8.50
C SER A 39 -14.86 8.80 -9.58
N VAL A 40 -14.42 7.63 -10.09
CA VAL A 40 -15.19 6.84 -11.06
C VAL A 40 -16.59 6.48 -10.56
N HIS A 41 -16.75 6.30 -9.24
CA HIS A 41 -18.04 5.94 -8.65
C HIS A 41 -19.02 7.12 -8.66
N ALA A 42 -18.57 8.30 -8.22
CA ALA A 42 -19.39 9.51 -8.24
C ALA A 42 -19.76 9.91 -9.69
N ILE A 43 -18.82 9.79 -10.63
CA ILE A 43 -19.04 10.13 -12.04
C ILE A 43 -20.04 9.16 -12.71
N LYS A 44 -19.93 7.85 -12.45
CA LYS A 44 -20.79 6.85 -13.11
C LYS A 44 -22.18 6.73 -12.50
N SER A 45 -22.32 7.07 -11.22
CA SER A 45 -23.58 6.92 -10.48
C SER A 45 -23.88 8.19 -9.68
N PRO A 46 -24.05 9.33 -10.38
CA PRO A 46 -24.31 10.61 -9.71
C PRO A 46 -25.57 10.50 -8.87
N HIS A 47 -25.54 11.11 -7.68
CA HIS A 47 -26.61 11.12 -6.67
C HIS A 47 -26.98 9.76 -6.04
N GLN A 48 -26.57 8.63 -6.63
CA GLN A 48 -26.80 7.28 -6.07
C GLN A 48 -25.61 6.80 -5.25
N PHE A 49 -24.39 7.09 -5.70
CA PHE A 49 -23.17 6.78 -4.96
C PHE A 49 -22.82 7.95 -4.04
N THR A 50 -22.63 7.67 -2.76
CA THR A 50 -22.39 8.69 -1.72
C THR A 50 -21.23 8.24 -0.83
N CYS A 51 -20.80 9.09 0.10
CA CYS A 51 -19.82 8.72 1.13
C CYS A 51 -20.23 7.43 1.86
N PHE A 52 -21.54 7.24 2.07
CA PHE A 52 -22.09 6.08 2.76
C PHE A 52 -22.09 4.78 1.95
N SER A 53 -21.81 4.87 0.66
CA SER A 53 -21.60 3.69 -0.18
C SER A 53 -20.28 2.98 0.15
N CYS A 54 -19.32 3.69 0.77
CA CYS A 54 -18.05 3.13 1.22
C CYS A 54 -17.90 3.11 2.75
N HIS A 55 -18.50 4.09 3.44
CA HIS A 55 -18.33 4.26 4.88
C HIS A 55 -19.65 4.09 5.63
N ASP A 56 -19.69 3.22 6.63
CA ASP A 56 -20.84 3.16 7.52
C ASP A 56 -20.83 4.38 8.47
N PRO A 57 -21.85 5.26 8.43
CA PRO A 57 -21.92 6.42 9.33
C PRO A 57 -22.07 6.03 10.80
N HIS A 58 -22.54 4.84 11.11
CA HIS A 58 -22.70 4.34 12.48
C HIS A 58 -21.49 3.56 12.98
N GLN A 59 -20.62 3.09 12.08
CA GLN A 59 -19.42 2.32 12.40
C GLN A 59 -18.18 2.92 11.73
N PHE A 60 -18.16 4.25 11.59
CA PHE A 60 -17.07 4.95 10.91
C PHE A 60 -15.75 4.72 11.65
N LYS A 61 -14.81 4.07 10.96
CA LYS A 61 -13.48 3.78 11.48
C LYS A 61 -12.44 4.50 10.64
N ILE A 62 -11.59 5.28 11.30
CA ILE A 62 -10.36 5.82 10.71
C ILE A 62 -9.20 4.96 11.22
N SER A 63 -8.34 4.51 10.30
CA SER A 63 -7.10 3.80 10.67
C SER A 63 -6.19 4.70 11.50
N ARG A 64 -5.52 4.12 12.51
CA ARG A 64 -4.67 4.87 13.44
C ARG A 64 -3.22 4.37 13.39
N VAL A 65 -2.31 5.28 13.70
CA VAL A 65 -0.89 4.95 13.87
C VAL A 65 -0.74 3.88 14.95
N GLY A 66 -0.01 2.82 14.63
CA GLY A 66 0.24 1.69 15.54
C GLY A 66 -0.79 0.55 15.44
N GLU A 67 -1.86 0.70 14.66
CA GLU A 67 -2.70 -0.45 14.29
C GLU A 67 -1.91 -1.43 13.41
N LYS A 68 -2.25 -2.71 13.51
CA LYS A 68 -1.60 -3.74 12.70
C LYS A 68 -1.90 -3.50 11.22
N ILE A 69 -0.85 -3.29 10.42
CA ILE A 69 -0.99 -2.99 8.98
C ILE A 69 -1.85 -4.01 8.23
N SER A 70 -1.75 -5.31 8.56
CA SER A 70 -2.59 -6.34 7.92
C SER A 70 -4.09 -6.16 8.21
N GLU A 71 -4.44 -5.61 9.37
CA GLU A 71 -5.84 -5.35 9.74
C GLU A 71 -6.37 -4.12 9.02
N ILE A 72 -5.55 -3.08 8.85
CA ILE A 72 -5.86 -1.92 8.01
C ILE A 72 -6.11 -2.37 6.57
N ILE A 73 -5.20 -3.18 6.00
CA ILE A 73 -5.32 -3.67 4.63
C ILE A 73 -6.62 -4.47 4.45
N ARG A 74 -6.90 -5.40 5.38
CA ARG A 74 -8.12 -6.22 5.33
C ARG A 74 -9.37 -5.34 5.39
N TYR A 75 -9.45 -4.43 6.36
CA TYR A 75 -10.60 -3.55 6.54
C TYR A 75 -10.85 -2.67 5.31
N ASP A 76 -9.82 -2.00 4.81
CA ASP A 76 -9.96 -1.08 3.66
C ASP A 76 -10.31 -1.84 2.36
N ASN A 77 -9.75 -3.03 2.15
CA ASN A 77 -10.07 -3.86 0.99
C ASN A 77 -11.49 -4.42 1.05
N GLU A 78 -11.98 -4.78 2.24
CA GLU A 78 -13.33 -5.33 2.43
C GLU A 78 -14.42 -4.37 1.95
N ILE A 79 -14.23 -3.05 2.16
CA ILE A 79 -15.12 -2.00 1.63
C ILE A 79 -15.32 -2.15 0.11
N CYS A 80 -14.24 -2.39 -0.62
CA CYS A 80 -14.28 -2.56 -2.08
C CYS A 80 -14.94 -3.90 -2.45
N LEU A 81 -14.59 -4.96 -1.74
CA LEU A 81 -15.01 -6.33 -2.02
C LEU A 81 -16.51 -6.56 -1.75
N ASN A 82 -17.12 -5.79 -0.86
CA ASN A 82 -18.57 -5.82 -0.59
C ASN A 82 -19.43 -5.61 -1.84
N CYS A 83 -18.90 -4.92 -2.85
CA CYS A 83 -19.54 -4.81 -4.17
C CYS A 83 -18.78 -5.58 -5.25
N HIS A 84 -17.44 -5.48 -5.30
CA HIS A 84 -16.65 -6.01 -6.40
C HIS A 84 -16.39 -7.52 -6.38
N ALA A 85 -16.53 -8.16 -5.22
CA ALA A 85 -16.49 -9.61 -5.05
C ALA A 85 -17.86 -10.21 -4.70
N SER A 86 -18.89 -9.38 -4.60
CA SER A 86 -20.22 -9.82 -4.20
C SER A 86 -21.02 -10.32 -5.41
N PRO A 87 -21.60 -11.54 -5.33
CA PRO A 87 -22.47 -12.06 -6.38
C PRO A 87 -23.82 -11.32 -6.45
N LEU A 88 -24.17 -10.53 -5.43
CA LEU A 88 -25.44 -9.79 -5.35
C LEU A 88 -25.48 -8.57 -6.28
N HIS A 89 -24.32 -8.05 -6.68
CA HIS A 89 -24.23 -6.88 -7.54
C HIS A 89 -24.10 -7.31 -9.00
N THR A 90 -25.19 -7.75 -9.63
CA THR A 90 -25.19 -8.36 -10.98
C THR A 90 -24.58 -7.49 -12.09
N GLN A 91 -24.54 -6.17 -11.92
CA GLN A 91 -23.87 -5.25 -12.85
C GLN A 91 -22.33 -5.27 -12.72
N LEU A 92 -21.83 -5.70 -11.56
CA LEU A 92 -20.43 -5.94 -11.28
C LEU A 92 -20.19 -7.44 -11.45
N LYS A 93 -19.30 -7.82 -12.36
CA LYS A 93 -19.14 -9.22 -12.82
C LYS A 93 -18.57 -10.21 -11.77
N GLY A 94 -18.67 -9.88 -10.48
CA GLY A 94 -18.34 -10.72 -9.33
C GLY A 94 -16.87 -11.10 -9.21
N SER A 95 -16.57 -12.01 -8.28
CA SER A 95 -15.21 -12.47 -7.96
C SER A 95 -14.45 -13.00 -9.17
N THR A 96 -15.11 -13.67 -10.11
CA THR A 96 -14.46 -14.21 -11.32
C THR A 96 -13.85 -13.11 -12.18
N GLU A 97 -14.60 -12.05 -12.49
CA GLU A 97 -14.06 -10.93 -13.25
C GLU A 97 -13.02 -10.15 -12.45
N LEU A 98 -13.20 -10.05 -11.12
CA LEU A 98 -12.20 -9.45 -10.25
C LEU A 98 -10.85 -10.15 -10.44
N LEU A 99 -10.82 -11.49 -10.42
CA LEU A 99 -9.59 -12.24 -10.69
C LEU A 99 -9.06 -12.00 -12.11
N ILE A 100 -9.90 -12.10 -13.13
CA ILE A 100 -9.49 -11.94 -14.54
C ILE A 100 -8.90 -10.54 -14.77
N SER A 101 -9.52 -9.50 -14.21
CA SER A 101 -9.07 -8.11 -14.35
C SER A 101 -7.73 -7.84 -13.65
N HIS A 102 -7.35 -8.71 -12.70
CA HIS A 102 -6.11 -8.61 -11.94
C HIS A 102 -5.07 -9.69 -12.29
N GLN A 103 -5.31 -10.50 -13.33
CA GLN A 103 -4.38 -11.58 -13.73
C GLN A 103 -2.97 -11.09 -14.11
N TRP A 104 -2.83 -9.81 -14.44
CA TRP A 104 -1.55 -9.19 -14.75
C TRP A 104 -0.65 -9.00 -13.51
N LEU A 105 -1.23 -9.05 -12.30
CA LEU A 105 -0.51 -8.85 -11.06
C LEU A 105 0.11 -10.19 -10.60
N PRO A 106 1.45 -10.30 -10.49
CA PRO A 106 2.10 -11.52 -10.05
C PRO A 106 1.78 -11.79 -8.57
N ASN A 107 1.62 -13.05 -8.17
CA ASN A 107 1.29 -13.41 -6.78
C ASN A 107 0.11 -12.59 -6.22
N LEU A 108 -1.02 -12.61 -6.92
CA LEU A 108 -2.21 -11.80 -6.64
C LEU A 108 -2.60 -11.77 -5.16
N MET A 109 -2.66 -12.94 -4.52
CA MET A 109 -3.04 -13.07 -3.11
C MET A 109 -2.08 -12.34 -2.18
N LEU A 110 -0.76 -12.49 -2.39
CA LEU A 110 0.24 -11.80 -1.56
C LEU A 110 0.15 -10.28 -1.69
N HIS A 111 -0.16 -9.78 -2.89
CA HIS A 111 -0.38 -8.34 -3.07
C HIS A 111 -1.62 -7.87 -2.33
N TRP A 112 -2.75 -8.59 -2.42
CA TRP A 112 -3.97 -8.20 -1.71
C TRP A 112 -3.87 -8.31 -0.19
N GLU A 113 -3.02 -9.20 0.32
CA GLU A 113 -2.71 -9.29 1.76
C GLU A 113 -1.76 -8.19 2.25
N SER A 114 -0.99 -7.58 1.34
CA SER A 114 0.10 -6.65 1.67
C SER A 114 -0.13 -5.21 1.22
N VAL A 115 -1.12 -4.98 0.35
CA VAL A 115 -1.39 -3.70 -0.30
C VAL A 115 -2.90 -3.48 -0.38
N ARG A 116 -3.33 -2.24 -0.16
CA ARG A 116 -4.74 -1.86 -0.30
C ARG A 116 -5.11 -1.66 -1.77
N CYS A 117 -6.36 -1.93 -2.15
CA CYS A 117 -6.87 -1.66 -3.49
C CYS A 117 -6.64 -0.20 -3.89
N VAL A 118 -6.83 0.73 -2.95
CA VAL A 118 -6.66 2.17 -3.15
C VAL A 118 -5.24 2.59 -3.50
N GLU A 119 -4.20 1.80 -3.15
CA GLU A 119 -2.82 2.16 -3.53
C GLU A 119 -2.59 2.06 -5.04
N CYS A 120 -3.32 1.19 -5.71
CA CYS A 120 -3.25 1.06 -7.17
C CYS A 120 -4.37 1.84 -7.87
N HIS A 121 -5.48 2.13 -7.17
CA HIS A 121 -6.69 2.73 -7.72
C HIS A 121 -6.89 4.19 -7.33
N THR A 122 -5.87 4.89 -6.85
CA THR A 122 -5.91 6.33 -6.60
C THR A 122 -4.68 7.02 -7.21
N PRO A 123 -4.71 8.34 -7.45
CA PRO A 123 -3.54 9.08 -7.89
C PRO A 123 -2.39 8.97 -6.88
N ALA A 124 -1.16 8.85 -7.38
CA ALA A 124 0.07 8.84 -6.59
C ALA A 124 0.31 10.22 -5.94
N THR A 125 -0.31 10.45 -4.79
CA THR A 125 -0.26 11.70 -4.03
C THR A 125 0.28 11.43 -2.63
N ALA A 126 0.84 12.45 -1.98
CA ALA A 126 1.25 12.32 -0.59
C ALA A 126 0.00 12.24 0.29
N GLY A 127 -0.31 11.03 0.79
CA GLY A 127 -1.45 10.79 1.68
C GLY A 127 -2.57 9.95 1.03
N PHE A 128 -3.74 9.94 1.68
CA PHE A 128 -4.89 9.17 1.22
C PHE A 128 -5.79 10.02 0.32
N SER A 129 -6.10 9.53 -0.89
CA SER A 129 -6.99 10.21 -1.83
C SER A 129 -8.33 9.49 -1.94
N HIS A 130 -9.42 10.25 -1.94
CA HIS A 130 -10.78 9.73 -2.21
C HIS A 130 -11.12 9.71 -3.71
N ASN A 131 -10.18 10.08 -4.59
CA ASN A 131 -10.35 10.00 -6.03
C ASN A 131 -10.05 8.58 -6.53
N ILE A 132 -11.06 7.70 -6.49
CA ILE A 132 -10.95 6.34 -7.03
C ILE A 132 -10.94 6.38 -8.57
N LEU A 133 -9.85 5.92 -9.17
CA LEU A 133 -9.64 5.89 -10.61
C LEU A 133 -10.24 4.63 -11.26
N PRO A 134 -10.67 4.71 -12.54
CA PRO A 134 -11.12 3.54 -13.28
C PRO A 134 -9.98 2.53 -13.48
N ALA A 135 -10.31 1.24 -13.64
CA ALA A 135 -9.32 0.16 -13.80
C ALA A 135 -8.31 0.33 -14.96
N LYS A 136 -8.64 1.14 -15.97
CA LYS A 136 -7.70 1.47 -17.06
C LYS A 136 -6.58 2.42 -16.63
N GLN A 137 -6.80 3.19 -15.57
CA GLN A 137 -5.87 4.17 -15.00
C GLN A 137 -5.24 3.67 -13.70
N SER A 138 -5.48 2.41 -13.30
CA SER A 138 -4.81 1.86 -12.14
C SER A 138 -3.30 1.71 -12.39
N VAL A 139 -2.52 1.81 -11.32
CA VAL A 139 -1.07 1.63 -11.40
C VAL A 139 -0.76 0.18 -11.75
N LYS A 140 -0.12 -0.02 -12.92
CA LYS A 140 0.37 -1.33 -13.38
C LYS A 140 1.89 -1.40 -13.49
N ASN A 141 2.57 -0.27 -13.38
CA ASN A 141 4.03 -0.22 -13.41
C ASN A 141 4.58 -0.62 -12.05
N CYS A 142 5.10 -1.84 -11.95
CA CYS A 142 5.68 -2.43 -10.75
C CYS A 142 6.73 -1.52 -10.08
N VAL A 143 7.51 -0.78 -10.87
CA VAL A 143 8.59 0.09 -10.37
C VAL A 143 8.06 1.24 -9.51
N SER A 144 6.81 1.67 -9.74
CA SER A 144 6.18 2.73 -8.96
C SER A 144 6.04 2.37 -7.47
N CYS A 145 5.95 1.07 -7.15
CA CYS A 145 5.86 0.56 -5.78
C CYS A 145 7.14 -0.16 -5.31
N HIS A 146 7.93 -0.72 -6.24
CA HIS A 146 9.12 -1.52 -5.93
C HIS A 146 10.46 -0.76 -6.14
N SER A 147 10.42 0.56 -6.28
CA SER A 147 11.61 1.41 -6.30
C SER A 147 12.00 1.88 -4.89
N LYS A 148 13.18 2.50 -4.77
CA LYS A 148 13.69 3.02 -3.50
C LYS A 148 12.86 4.18 -2.94
N GLU A 149 12.21 4.95 -3.82
CA GLU A 149 11.37 6.11 -3.49
C GLU A 149 9.90 5.80 -3.82
N ALA A 150 9.37 4.74 -3.21
CA ALA A 150 8.00 4.26 -3.48
C ALA A 150 6.94 5.16 -2.83
N THR A 151 6.61 6.27 -3.51
CA THR A 151 5.57 7.24 -3.09
C THR A 151 4.20 6.57 -2.86
N LEU A 152 3.90 5.50 -3.59
CA LEU A 152 2.65 4.74 -3.48
C LEU A 152 2.52 3.91 -2.18
N LEU A 153 3.63 3.62 -1.48
CA LEU A 153 3.58 2.92 -0.20
C LEU A 153 3.56 3.89 0.99
N THR A 154 3.83 5.17 0.75
CA THR A 154 3.89 6.21 1.80
C THR A 154 2.53 6.39 2.50
N SER A 155 1.43 6.29 1.75
CA SER A 155 0.03 6.32 2.23
C SER A 155 -0.33 5.17 3.18
N LEU A 156 0.30 4.00 3.07
CA LEU A 156 0.10 2.88 3.99
C LEU A 156 1.08 2.97 5.16
N TYR A 157 2.31 3.40 4.90
CA TYR A 157 3.35 3.52 5.92
C TYR A 157 3.14 4.65 6.91
N GLN A 158 2.32 5.65 6.59
CA GLN A 158 1.93 6.68 7.55
C GLN A 158 1.24 6.12 8.82
N TYR A 159 0.69 4.90 8.77
CA TYR A 159 0.08 4.24 9.92
C TYR A 159 1.05 3.40 10.76
N ARG A 160 2.33 3.31 10.38
CA ARG A 160 3.34 2.66 11.22
C ARG A 160 3.78 3.58 12.34
N SER A 161 3.94 3.02 13.54
CA SER A 161 4.47 3.78 14.67
C SER A 161 5.95 4.15 14.44
N GLN A 162 6.40 5.27 15.00
CA GLN A 162 7.83 5.60 15.01
C GLN A 162 8.64 4.49 15.68
N GLU A 163 8.08 3.88 16.73
CA GLU A 163 8.68 2.73 17.41
C GLU A 163 8.83 1.50 16.51
N ASP A 164 7.89 1.22 15.60
CA ASP A 164 8.05 0.15 14.58
C ASP A 164 9.11 0.51 13.54
N LEU A 165 9.22 1.79 13.18
CA LEU A 165 10.27 2.30 12.27
C LEU A 165 11.66 2.33 12.93
N GLU A 166 11.73 2.38 14.26
CA GLU A 166 12.95 2.41 15.06
C GLU A 166 13.38 1.01 15.56
N LYS A 167 12.45 0.18 16.05
CA LYS A 167 12.68 -1.23 16.44
C LYS A 167 13.16 -2.08 15.27
N THR A 168 12.86 -1.65 14.05
CA THR A 168 13.39 -2.29 12.85
C THR A 168 14.86 -2.00 12.61
N GLY A 169 15.49 -0.97 13.20
CA GLY A 169 16.94 -0.79 13.25
C GLY A 169 17.59 -0.16 11.99
N TRP A 170 18.71 0.55 12.19
CA TRP A 170 19.41 1.34 11.15
C TRP A 170 19.90 0.50 9.95
N PHE A 171 20.31 -0.75 10.18
CA PHE A 171 20.73 -1.69 9.12
C PHE A 171 19.59 -2.14 8.20
N ASN A 172 18.37 -1.94 8.67
CA ASN A 172 17.18 -2.55 8.15
C ASN A 172 16.31 -1.51 7.42
N LYS A 173 16.49 -0.21 7.65
CA LYS A 173 15.98 0.85 6.76
C LYS A 173 16.53 0.75 5.32
N ALA A 174 17.73 0.19 5.14
CA ALA A 174 18.31 -0.07 3.81
C ALA A 174 17.81 -1.38 3.17
N VAL A 175 17.27 -2.31 3.98
CA VAL A 175 16.91 -3.69 3.58
C VAL A 175 15.39 -3.92 3.58
N PHE A 176 14.60 -3.17 4.35
CA PHE A 176 13.16 -3.31 4.51
C PHE A 176 12.32 -2.62 3.45
N ASN A 177 12.89 -2.50 2.27
CA ASN A 177 12.12 -2.82 1.10
C ASN A 177 11.66 -4.29 1.27
N LYS A 178 10.48 -4.53 1.87
CA LYS A 178 9.82 -5.84 1.77
C LYS A 178 9.47 -6.18 0.31
N ALA A 179 9.74 -5.25 -0.62
CA ALA A 179 10.25 -5.54 -1.95
C ALA A 179 11.74 -5.95 -1.92
N TYR A 180 12.05 -7.18 -1.47
CA TYR A 180 13.43 -7.69 -1.43
C TYR A 180 14.17 -7.44 -2.75
N ILE A 181 15.30 -6.73 -2.71
CA ILE A 181 16.26 -6.65 -3.82
C ILE A 181 17.70 -6.61 -3.26
N ILE A 182 18.35 -7.77 -3.22
CA ILE A 182 19.67 -7.98 -3.85
C ILE A 182 19.62 -9.35 -4.54
N GLY A 183 19.92 -9.43 -5.85
CA GLY A 183 20.27 -10.71 -6.52
C GLY A 183 19.18 -11.49 -7.27
N MET A 184 18.16 -10.85 -7.86
CA MET A 184 17.21 -11.39 -8.88
C MET A 184 16.46 -12.73 -8.62
N SER A 185 16.71 -13.47 -7.54
CA SER A 185 16.05 -14.75 -7.25
C SER A 185 15.03 -14.69 -6.11
N ARG A 186 15.09 -13.64 -5.28
CA ARG A 186 14.25 -13.46 -4.07
C ARG A 186 14.27 -14.69 -3.15
N ASN A 187 15.37 -15.45 -3.13
CA ASN A 187 15.54 -16.60 -2.27
C ASN A 187 16.69 -16.34 -1.29
N GLU A 188 16.33 -16.16 -0.02
CA GLU A 188 17.27 -15.87 1.08
C GLU A 188 18.44 -16.85 1.14
N THR A 189 18.22 -18.11 0.78
CA THR A 189 19.25 -19.15 0.76
C THR A 189 20.26 -18.88 -0.36
N ILE A 190 19.79 -18.59 -1.57
CA ILE A 190 20.64 -18.37 -2.75
C ILE A 190 21.49 -17.11 -2.56
N ASP A 191 20.93 -16.06 -1.98
CA ASP A 191 21.64 -14.81 -1.78
C ASP A 191 22.67 -14.91 -0.63
N ARG A 192 22.37 -15.69 0.42
CA ARG A 192 23.36 -16.05 1.44
C ARG A 192 24.54 -16.82 0.85
N TRP A 193 24.28 -17.80 -0.02
CA TRP A 193 25.35 -18.51 -0.74
C TRP A 193 26.13 -17.60 -1.67
N SER A 194 25.46 -16.68 -2.37
CA SER A 194 26.11 -15.72 -3.28
C SER A 194 27.06 -14.80 -2.52
N LEU A 195 26.68 -14.32 -1.33
CA LEU A 195 27.55 -13.52 -0.47
C LEU A 195 28.73 -14.32 0.08
N ILE A 196 28.53 -15.59 0.44
CA ILE A 196 29.61 -16.48 0.87
C ILE A 196 30.62 -16.67 -0.27
N ILE A 197 30.15 -16.94 -1.48
CA ILE A 197 31.00 -17.12 -2.67
C ILE A 197 31.79 -15.84 -2.97
N LEU A 198 31.13 -14.68 -2.94
CA LEU A 198 31.79 -13.38 -3.11
C LEU A 198 32.88 -13.15 -2.06
N GLY A 199 32.59 -13.42 -0.79
CA GLY A 199 33.55 -13.32 0.31
C GLY A 199 34.76 -14.23 0.11
N LEU A 200 34.53 -15.50 -0.25
CA LEU A 200 35.60 -16.46 -0.55
C LEU A 200 36.47 -16.00 -1.73
N THR A 201 35.86 -15.42 -2.76
CA THR A 201 36.58 -14.90 -3.94
C THR A 201 37.50 -13.74 -3.55
N LEU A 202 37.01 -12.80 -2.74
CA LEU A 202 37.81 -11.68 -2.24
C LEU A 202 38.98 -12.15 -1.36
N VAL A 203 38.74 -13.11 -0.47
CA VAL A 203 39.79 -13.71 0.37
C VAL A 203 40.84 -14.40 -0.50
N GLY A 204 40.42 -15.15 -1.52
CA GLY A 204 41.33 -15.81 -2.47
C GLY A 204 42.22 -14.81 -3.21
N LEU A 205 41.65 -13.72 -3.71
CA LEU A 205 42.40 -12.64 -4.36
C LEU A 205 43.40 -11.98 -3.39
N PHE A 206 43.00 -11.76 -2.13
CA PHE A 206 43.88 -11.19 -1.11
C PHE A 206 45.05 -12.13 -0.77
N ALA A 207 44.77 -13.42 -0.57
CA ALA A 207 45.79 -14.43 -0.30
C ALA A 207 46.77 -14.56 -1.48
N HIS A 208 46.26 -14.54 -2.71
CA HIS A 208 47.09 -14.56 -3.91
C HIS A 208 47.97 -13.29 -4.01
N GLY A 209 47.39 -12.12 -3.78
CA GLY A 209 48.11 -10.83 -3.75
C GLY A 209 49.23 -10.82 -2.70
N LEU A 210 48.95 -11.27 -1.47
CA LEU A 210 49.93 -11.38 -0.41
C LEU A 210 51.03 -12.39 -0.76
N GLY A 211 50.67 -13.56 -1.29
CA GLY A 211 51.62 -14.57 -1.75
C GLY A 211 52.60 -14.04 -2.79
N ARG A 212 52.12 -13.22 -3.74
CA ARG A 212 52.97 -12.56 -4.73
C ARG A 212 53.94 -11.56 -4.10
N VAL A 213 53.51 -10.80 -3.09
CA VAL A 213 54.39 -9.85 -2.37
C VAL A 213 55.46 -10.58 -1.56
N PHE A 214 55.11 -11.66 -0.87
CA PHE A 214 56.05 -12.43 -0.05
C PHE A 214 57.11 -13.15 -0.90
N THR A 215 56.73 -13.74 -2.03
CA THR A 215 57.68 -14.38 -2.97
C THR A 215 58.61 -13.36 -3.62
N HIS A 216 58.11 -12.19 -4.01
CA HIS A 216 58.96 -11.14 -4.58
C HIS A 216 59.97 -10.57 -3.57
N LYS A 217 59.61 -10.45 -2.29
CA LYS A 217 60.55 -10.07 -1.22
C LYS A 217 61.61 -11.14 -0.94
N ARG A 218 61.30 -12.41 -1.16
CA ARG A 218 62.21 -13.54 -0.91
C ARG A 218 63.26 -13.73 -2.02
N ASN A 219 62.97 -13.34 -3.27
CA ASN A 219 63.92 -13.35 -4.39
C ASN A 219 64.82 -12.10 -4.45
N LYS A 220 64.64 -11.13 -3.54
CA LYS A 220 65.46 -9.89 -3.45
C LYS A 220 66.51 -9.95 -2.33
N LYS A 221 66.57 -11.04 -1.57
CA LYS A 221 67.66 -11.41 -0.66
C LYS A 221 68.53 -12.46 -1.36
#